data_AF-A0A6P1BUL4-F1
#
_entry.id   AF-A0A6P1BUL4-F1
#
_cell.length_a   1.000
_cell.length_b   1.000
_cell.length_c   1.000
_cell.angle_alpha   90.00
_cell.angle_beta   90.00
_cell.angle_gamma   90.00
#
_symmetry.space_group_name_H-M   'P 1'
#
loop_
_entity.id
_entity.type
_entity.pdbx_description
1 polymer ?
#
loop_
_entity_poly.entity_id
_entity_poly.type
_entity_poly.pdbx_seq_one_letter_code
_entity_poly.pdbx_strand_id
1 'polypeptide(L)' 'MKTVQVLGYLAAIVWLASCTGASAQSRAQYEAMVAAEAQANLVPEELVHRVIVRESKYQPHLIGRGGAIGMMQIKLATAR' A
#
# COMPACT_ATOMS: atom_id res chain seq x y z
N MET A 1 11.13 37.84 -19.61
CA MET A 1 11.80 36.52 -19.60
C MET A 1 11.70 35.80 -18.26
N LYS A 2 11.90 36.47 -17.11
CA LYS A 2 11.81 35.86 -15.77
C LYS A 2 10.42 35.34 -15.39
N THR A 3 9.34 36.02 -15.80
CA THR A 3 7.94 35.63 -15.51
C THR A 3 7.50 34.35 -16.21
N VAL A 4 7.96 34.11 -17.44
CA VAL A 4 7.66 32.88 -18.20
C VAL A 4 8.38 31.68 -17.60
N GLN A 5 9.60 31.87 -17.10
CA GLN A 5 10.37 30.83 -16.41
C GLN A 5 9.75 30.44 -15.06
N VAL A 6 9.20 31.42 -14.31
CA VAL A 6 8.50 31.19 -13.04
C VAL A 6 7.20 30.42 -13.24
N LEU A 7 6.42 30.73 -14.28
CA LEU A 7 5.20 29.98 -14.62
C LEU A 7 5.51 28.54 -15.04
N GLY A 8 6.58 28.32 -15.80
CA GLY A 8 7.04 26.97 -16.15
C GLY A 8 7.45 26.13 -14.94
N TYR A 9 8.14 26.74 -13.97
CA TYR A 9 8.52 26.08 -12.71
C TYR A 9 7.30 25.71 -11.84
N LEU A 10 6.29 26.58 -11.77
CA LEU A 10 5.07 26.30 -11.01
C LEU A 10 4.24 25.16 -11.65
N ALA A 11 4.17 25.10 -12.98
CA ALA A 11 3.48 24.01 -13.69
C ALA A 11 4.15 22.64 -13.45
N ALA A 12 5.48 22.59 -13.35
CA ALA A 12 6.22 21.36 -13.05
C ALA A 12 5.94 20.83 -11.63
N ILE A 13 5.78 21.71 -10.63
CA ILE A 13 5.49 21.33 -9.23
C ILE A 13 4.07 20.75 -9.11
N VAL A 14 3.09 21.28 -9.86
CA VAL A 14 1.71 20.76 -9.88
C VAL A 14 1.65 19.35 -10.48
N TRP A 15 2.47 19.05 -11.50
CA TRP A 15 2.54 17.71 -12.09
C TRP A 15 3.07 16.63 -11.13
N LEU A 16 4.10 16.94 -10.32
CA LEU A 16 4.63 15.98 -9.34
C LEU A 16 3.67 15.70 -8.16
N ALA A 17 2.78 16.64 -7.83
CA ALA A 17 1.87 16.49 -6.69
C ALA A 17 0.70 15.53 -6.95
N SER A 18 0.42 15.18 -8.22
CA SER A 18 -0.77 14.41 -8.62
C SER A 18 -0.67 12.90 -8.37
N CYS A 19 0.50 12.38 -8.01
CA CYS A 19 0.77 10.94 -7.92
C CYS A 19 0.49 10.32 -6.53
N THR A 20 0.17 11.10 -5.52
CA THR A 20 0.05 10.61 -4.12
C THR A 20 -1.33 10.01 -3.77
N GLY A 21 -2.36 10.23 -4.58
CA GLY A 21 -3.73 9.78 -4.29
C GLY A 21 -4.02 8.30 -4.61
N ALA A 22 -3.24 7.66 -5.49
CA ALA A 22 -3.50 6.29 -5.95
C ALA A 22 -3.39 5.24 -4.83
N SER A 23 -2.46 5.42 -3.89
CA SER A 23 -2.22 4.48 -2.79
C SER A 23 -3.33 4.48 -1.72
N ALA A 24 -3.94 5.64 -1.47
CA ALA A 24 -5.01 5.78 -0.49
C ALA A 24 -6.31 5.07 -0.95
N GLN A 25 -6.63 5.17 -2.24
CA GLN A 25 -7.81 4.50 -2.80
C GLN A 25 -7.66 2.97 -2.80
N SER A 26 -6.47 2.45 -3.10
CA SER A 26 -6.18 1.01 -3.01
C SER A 26 -6.31 0.48 -1.59
N ARG A 27 -5.92 1.26 -0.58
CA ARG A 27 -6.00 0.84 0.82
C ARG A 27 -7.45 0.62 1.26
N ALA A 28 -8.35 1.55 0.98
CA ALA A 28 -9.77 1.44 1.33
C ALA A 28 -10.44 0.17 0.76
N GLN A 29 -9.97 -0.31 -0.39
CA GLN A 29 -10.46 -1.55 -1.01
C GLN A 29 -10.06 -2.80 -0.20
N TYR A 30 -8.90 -2.78 0.46
CA TYR A 30 -8.41 -3.91 1.25
C TYR A 30 -8.96 -3.94 2.67
N GLU A 31 -9.37 -2.81 3.25
CA GLU A 31 -9.89 -2.73 4.62
C GLU A 31 -11.06 -3.72 4.84
N ALA A 32 -12.04 -3.76 3.92
CA ALA A 32 -13.18 -4.68 4.03
C ALA A 32 -12.77 -6.17 3.95
N MET A 33 -11.78 -6.49 3.11
CA MET A 33 -11.23 -7.84 3.00
C MET A 33 -10.48 -8.22 4.27
N VAL A 34 -9.68 -7.31 4.82
CA VAL A 34 -8.93 -7.53 6.06
C VAL A 34 -9.88 -7.75 7.24
N ALA A 35 -10.94 -6.95 7.36
CA ALA A 35 -11.96 -7.12 8.40
C ALA A 35 -12.65 -8.50 8.32
N ALA A 36 -13.06 -8.91 7.12
CA ALA A 36 -13.70 -10.20 6.89
C ALA A 36 -12.78 -11.39 7.25
N GLU A 37 -11.52 -11.36 6.81
CA GLU A 37 -10.54 -12.41 7.10
C GLU A 37 -10.15 -12.43 8.58
N ALA A 38 -10.03 -11.27 9.22
CA ALA A 38 -9.75 -11.18 10.66
C ALA A 38 -10.88 -11.80 11.48
N GLN A 39 -12.13 -11.49 11.14
CA GLN A 39 -13.30 -12.06 11.78
C GLN A 39 -13.39 -13.58 11.56
N ALA A 40 -13.16 -14.06 10.34
CA ALA A 40 -13.20 -15.48 10.00
C ALA A 40 -12.17 -16.31 10.80
N ASN A 41 -11.02 -15.71 11.09
CA ASN A 41 -9.93 -16.36 11.84
C ASN A 41 -9.91 -16.01 13.33
N LEU A 42 -10.92 -15.29 13.84
CA LEU A 42 -11.05 -14.87 15.24
C LEU A 42 -9.80 -14.12 15.76
N VAL A 43 -9.15 -13.35 14.89
CA VAL A 43 -7.99 -12.52 15.24
C VAL A 43 -8.40 -11.04 15.30
N PRO A 44 -7.80 -10.24 16.21
CA PRO A 44 -8.07 -8.81 16.25
C PRO A 44 -7.66 -8.14 14.92
N GLU A 45 -8.57 -7.39 14.31
CA GLU A 45 -8.35 -6.68 13.03
C GLU A 45 -7.13 -5.73 13.11
N GLU A 46 -6.97 -5.01 14.23
CA GLU A 46 -5.80 -4.16 14.47
C GLU A 46 -4.46 -4.90 14.39
N LEU A 47 -4.42 -6.17 14.79
CA LEU A 47 -3.22 -6.99 14.67
C LEU A 47 -2.90 -7.23 13.20
N VAL A 48 -3.91 -7.59 12.40
CA VAL A 48 -3.75 -7.87 10.97
C VAL A 48 -3.27 -6.63 10.23
N HIS A 49 -3.85 -5.46 10.50
CA HIS A 49 -3.38 -4.20 9.92
C HIS A 49 -1.91 -3.91 10.28
N ARG A 50 -1.52 -4.11 11.55
CA ARG A 50 -0.12 -3.90 11.97
C ARG A 50 0.84 -4.86 11.29
N VAL A 51 0.44 -6.12 11.10
CA VAL A 51 1.23 -7.10 10.34
C VAL A 51 1.39 -6.64 8.90
N ILE A 52 0.30 -6.29 8.20
CA ILE A 52 0.35 -5.83 6.80
C ILE A 52 1.27 -4.60 6.66
N VAL A 53 1.19 -3.64 7.59
CA VAL A 53 2.07 -2.46 7.59
C VAL A 53 3.54 -2.85 7.74
N ARG A 54 3.87 -3.77 8.63
CA ARG A 54 5.25 -4.23 8.86
C ARG A 54 5.80 -5.03 7.69
N GLU A 55 4.99 -5.89 7.09
CA GLU A 55 5.43 -6.83 6.06
C GLU A 55 5.53 -6.17 4.68
N SER A 56 4.58 -5.29 4.31
CA SER A 56 4.52 -4.77 2.95
C SER A 56 4.08 -3.32 2.82
N LYS A 57 3.63 -2.66 3.90
CA LYS A 57 2.97 -1.34 3.84
C LYS A 57 1.79 -1.30 2.85
N TYR A 58 0.98 -2.37 2.82
CA TYR A 58 -0.15 -2.54 1.88
C TYR A 58 0.27 -2.60 0.40
N GLN A 59 1.44 -3.18 0.09
CA GLN A 59 1.84 -3.43 -1.30
C GLN A 59 1.44 -4.86 -1.73
N PRO A 60 0.36 -5.03 -2.53
CA PRO A 60 -0.18 -6.35 -2.87
C PRO A 60 0.71 -7.15 -3.84
N HIS A 61 1.57 -6.49 -4.60
CA HIS A 61 2.45 -7.13 -5.59
C HIS A 61 3.89 -7.33 -5.07
N LEU A 62 4.13 -7.12 -3.77
CA LEU A 62 5.46 -7.23 -3.19
C LEU A 62 5.89 -8.70 -3.12
N ILE A 63 7.09 -8.98 -3.64
CA ILE A 63 7.77 -10.27 -3.50
C ILE A 63 8.99 -10.05 -2.61
N GLY A 64 8.97 -10.64 -1.41
CA GLY A 64 10.05 -10.53 -0.45
C GLY A 64 11.13 -11.58 -0.62
N ARG A 65 12.13 -11.48 0.26
CA ARG A 65 13.28 -12.39 0.27
C ARG A 65 12.80 -13.84 0.46
N GLY A 66 13.31 -14.73 -0.37
CA GLY A 66 12.95 -16.15 -0.30
C GLY A 66 11.56 -16.49 -0.83
N GLY A 67 10.95 -15.62 -1.65
CA GLY A 67 9.70 -15.90 -2.35
C GLY A 67 8.45 -15.75 -1.48
N ALA A 68 8.51 -14.93 -0.44
CA ALA A 68 7.34 -14.47 0.29
C ALA A 68 6.50 -13.54 -0.61
N ILE A 69 5.18 -13.65 -0.56
CA ILE A 69 4.29 -12.96 -1.51
C ILE A 69 3.23 -12.10 -0.82
N GLY A 70 2.94 -10.97 -1.46
CA GLY A 70 1.77 -10.15 -1.19
C GLY A 70 1.82 -9.34 0.09
N MET A 71 0.64 -8.90 0.54
CA MET A 71 0.52 -7.91 1.62
C MET A 71 1.03 -8.39 2.99
N MET A 72 0.93 -9.70 3.25
CA MET A 72 1.36 -10.33 4.50
C MET A 72 2.66 -11.14 4.34
N GLN A 73 3.31 -11.08 3.17
CA GLN A 73 4.55 -11.80 2.91
C GLN A 73 4.47 -13.30 3.24
N ILE A 74 3.42 -13.96 2.74
CA ILE A 74 3.17 -15.39 2.96
C ILE A 74 4.15 -16.22 2.13
N LYS A 75 4.75 -17.26 2.74
CA LYS A 75 5.61 -18.23 2.05
C LYS A 75 4.86 -19.56 1.92
N LEU A 76 4.48 -19.93 0.70
CA LEU A 76 3.65 -21.11 0.42
C LEU A 76 4.27 -22.44 0.87
N ALA A 77 5.61 -22.49 1.00
CA ALA A 77 6.31 -23.67 1.50
C ALA A 77 6.05 -23.93 2.99
N THR A 78 5.66 -22.93 3.77
CA THR A 78 5.61 -23.00 5.25
C THR A 78 4.28 -22.56 5.83
N ALA A 79 3.69 -21.47 5.35
CA ALA A 79 2.41 -20.96 5.81
C ALA A 79 1.28 -21.49 4.90
N ARG A 80 0.17 -21.90 5.49
CA ARG A 80 -1.03 -22.45 4.83
C ARG A 80 -2.28 -21.87 5.46
#